data_AF-A0A5W5H8X1-F1
#
_entry.id   AF-A0A5W5H8X1-F1
#
_cell.length_a   1.000
_cell.length_b   1.000
_cell.length_c   1.000
_cell.angle_alpha   90.00
_cell.angle_beta   90.00
_cell.angle_gamma   90.00
#
_symmetry.space_group_name_H-M   'P 1'
#
loop_
_entity.id
_entity.type
_entity.pdbx_description
1 polymer ?
#
loop_
_entity_poly.entity_id
_entity_poly.type
_entity_poly.pdbx_seq_one_letter_code
_entity_poly.pdbx_strand_id
1 'polypeptide(L)'
;MSENKEDFALHCLVKNEEARKRLGIKAGFFWTTAKKLSVAISRCIAAMDDKGYDEDDFKKPVRVNLPAIGDLPPEGVFDTEFCNRYEKGGEDGKTMMLIPGAVPADQFHEQMAADDDASSDTASMDTPADSDNTAGDPLPAYAYNVNGEPMADVEKSMFHPVATLSERHRILSQFILEDKFSHQITPEQLAEVSRMELEMSDNYIQDMLLACHNVPGIQKLDTPGLWKFTDAFKRIFPRDKQRTLHMKINFVQAYADAHPIDRGLLVKEWQKGNRVSSINRTPSGANAGGGILTDRGEGFVHDKASLARDVAMGVLARSMDLDIYNLHQAHSKRVDEIVADNKPPFDVFCKAFLNMPGGMDYSRAIVVASVKEAPIGIEAIPARVTEYLNRVLTETDHASPDPLIVDIACGRTSQPMPVKGSANDDEEKPQP
;
A
#
# COMPACT_ATOMS: atom_id res chain seq x y z
N MET A 1 -11.41 -21.44 -6.00
CA MET A 1 -12.48 -21.09 -6.95
C MET A 1 -12.38 -19.59 -7.19
N SER A 2 -11.79 -19.15 -8.31
CA SER A 2 -11.60 -17.71 -8.56
C SER A 2 -12.96 -17.00 -8.62
N GLU A 3 -13.12 -15.95 -7.80
CA GLU A 3 -14.31 -15.09 -7.78
C GLU A 3 -14.31 -14.04 -8.90
N ASN A 4 -13.29 -14.04 -9.76
CA ASN A 4 -13.14 -13.08 -10.84
C ASN A 4 -14.32 -13.20 -11.82
N LYS A 5 -15.20 -12.19 -11.81
CA LYS A 5 -16.18 -11.94 -12.86
C LYS A 5 -15.55 -10.99 -13.87
N GLU A 6 -15.86 -11.18 -15.15
CA GLU A 6 -15.42 -10.32 -16.26
C GLU A 6 -16.63 -9.76 -16.98
N ASP A 7 -16.46 -8.61 -17.63
CA ASP A 7 -17.48 -8.02 -18.48
C ASP A 7 -17.43 -8.65 -19.88
N PHE A 8 -18.60 -9.11 -20.32
CA PHE A 8 -18.81 -9.68 -21.64
C PHE A 8 -19.78 -8.81 -22.42
N ALA A 9 -19.27 -8.16 -23.48
CA ALA A 9 -20.08 -7.47 -24.47
C ALA A 9 -20.27 -8.37 -25.70
N LEU A 10 -21.51 -8.53 -26.14
CA LEU A 10 -21.93 -9.46 -27.18
C LEU A 10 -22.67 -8.70 -28.28
N HIS A 11 -22.21 -8.90 -29.51
CA HIS A 11 -22.84 -8.38 -30.71
C HIS A 11 -23.54 -9.51 -31.46
N CYS A 12 -24.85 -9.39 -31.67
CA CYS A 12 -25.73 -10.40 -32.23
C CYS A 12 -26.24 -9.94 -33.60
N LEU A 13 -25.62 -10.43 -34.68
CA LEU A 13 -26.02 -10.08 -36.06
C LEU A 13 -27.26 -10.87 -36.48
N VAL A 14 -28.21 -10.25 -37.17
CA VAL A 14 -29.34 -10.98 -37.76
C VAL A 14 -28.85 -11.95 -38.84
N LYS A 15 -29.41 -13.17 -38.90
CA LYS A 15 -28.85 -14.28 -39.70
C LYS A 15 -28.96 -14.09 -41.21
N ASN A 16 -30.06 -13.50 -41.70
CA ASN A 16 -30.38 -13.37 -43.12
C ASN A 16 -31.24 -12.11 -43.41
N GLU A 17 -31.40 -11.76 -44.69
CA GLU A 17 -32.16 -10.55 -45.07
C GLU A 17 -33.67 -10.66 -44.83
N GLU A 18 -34.24 -11.87 -44.86
CA GLU A 18 -35.66 -12.09 -44.56
C GLU A 18 -35.98 -11.77 -43.09
N ALA A 19 -35.17 -12.26 -42.15
CA ALA A 19 -35.27 -11.93 -40.74
C ALA A 19 -35.01 -10.45 -40.50
N ARG A 20 -34.05 -9.83 -41.23
CA ARG A 20 -33.78 -8.38 -41.13
C ARG A 20 -35.01 -7.55 -41.54
N LYS A 21 -35.72 -7.94 -42.60
CA LYS A 21 -36.97 -7.28 -43.03
C LYS A 21 -38.12 -7.51 -42.05
N ARG A 22 -38.21 -8.72 -41.47
CA ARG A 22 -39.25 -9.06 -40.48
C ARG A 22 -39.06 -8.31 -39.15
N LEU A 23 -37.83 -8.23 -38.66
CA LEU A 23 -37.50 -7.66 -37.36
C LEU A 23 -37.23 -6.14 -37.39
N GLY A 24 -36.94 -5.58 -38.57
CA GLY A 24 -36.66 -4.15 -38.73
C GLY A 24 -35.30 -3.69 -38.21
N ILE A 25 -34.43 -4.60 -37.75
CA ILE A 25 -33.15 -4.31 -37.10
C ILE A 25 -31.99 -5.05 -37.79
N LYS A 26 -30.78 -4.49 -37.73
CA LYS A 26 -29.57 -5.09 -38.36
C LYS A 26 -28.81 -6.02 -37.40
N ALA A 27 -28.77 -5.66 -36.12
CA ALA A 27 -28.11 -6.39 -35.06
C ALA A 27 -28.66 -5.94 -33.71
N GLY A 28 -28.37 -6.71 -32.66
CA GLY A 28 -28.55 -6.28 -31.28
C GLY A 28 -27.26 -6.39 -30.48
N PHE A 29 -27.22 -5.62 -29.40
CA PHE A 29 -26.10 -5.55 -28.47
C PHE A 29 -26.56 -5.91 -27.06
N PHE A 30 -25.68 -6.58 -26.32
CA PHE A 30 -25.92 -7.00 -24.96
C PHE A 30 -24.62 -7.04 -24.18
N TRP A 31 -24.63 -6.63 -22.91
CA TRP A 31 -23.49 -6.85 -22.02
C TRP A 31 -23.90 -7.27 -20.62
N THR A 32 -23.04 -8.07 -19.97
CA THR A 32 -23.19 -8.48 -18.57
C THR A 32 -21.85 -8.86 -17.95
N THR A 33 -21.76 -8.69 -16.63
CA THR A 33 -20.67 -9.19 -15.80
C THR A 33 -20.94 -10.64 -15.41
N ALA A 34 -20.10 -11.57 -15.89
CA ALA A 34 -20.28 -13.01 -15.67
C ALA A 34 -18.95 -13.72 -15.38
N LYS A 35 -19.01 -14.98 -14.90
CA LYS A 35 -17.81 -15.79 -14.62
C LYS A 35 -17.21 -16.46 -15.87
N LYS A 36 -18.03 -16.68 -16.92
CA LYS A 36 -17.64 -17.38 -18.15
C LYS A 36 -18.50 -16.89 -19.31
N LEU A 37 -17.95 -16.89 -20.52
CA LEU A 37 -18.64 -16.47 -21.75
C LEU A 37 -19.94 -17.25 -21.99
N SER A 38 -19.99 -18.55 -21.71
CA SER A 38 -21.21 -19.36 -21.88
C SER A 38 -22.38 -18.87 -21.03
N VAL A 39 -22.10 -18.37 -19.82
CA VAL A 39 -23.11 -17.80 -18.93
C VAL A 39 -23.61 -16.45 -19.46
N ALA A 40 -22.72 -15.63 -20.01
CA ALA A 40 -23.10 -14.37 -20.65
C ALA A 40 -23.96 -14.59 -21.90
N ILE A 41 -23.65 -15.60 -22.72
CA ILE A 41 -24.45 -15.99 -23.88
C ILE A 41 -25.84 -16.46 -23.46
N SER A 42 -25.96 -17.32 -22.45
CA SER A 42 -27.28 -17.77 -21.95
C SER A 42 -28.14 -16.61 -21.43
N ARG A 43 -27.53 -15.61 -20.77
CA ARG A 43 -28.25 -14.41 -20.32
C ARG A 43 -28.67 -13.51 -21.47
N CYS A 44 -27.84 -13.41 -22.51
CA CYS A 44 -28.17 -12.68 -23.73
C CYS A 44 -29.41 -13.26 -24.42
N ILE A 45 -29.48 -14.59 -24.53
CA ILE A 45 -30.64 -15.30 -25.10
C ILE A 45 -31.91 -15.04 -24.29
N ALA A 46 -31.83 -15.10 -22.96
CA ALA A 46 -32.97 -14.76 -22.11
C ALA A 46 -33.44 -13.31 -22.32
N ALA A 47 -32.50 -12.37 -22.45
CA ALA A 47 -32.82 -10.96 -22.72
C ALA A 47 -33.39 -10.71 -24.12
N MET A 48 -33.05 -11.55 -25.12
CA MET A 48 -33.70 -11.55 -26.44
C MET A 48 -35.17 -11.96 -26.33
N ASP A 49 -35.45 -13.07 -25.63
CA ASP A 49 -36.80 -13.59 -25.43
C ASP A 49 -37.70 -12.59 -24.67
N ASP A 50 -37.16 -11.96 -23.62
CA ASP A 50 -37.84 -10.90 -22.86
C ASP A 50 -38.22 -9.69 -23.74
N LYS A 51 -37.48 -9.45 -24.82
CA LYS A 51 -37.75 -8.41 -25.83
C LYS A 51 -38.61 -8.91 -27.01
N GLY A 52 -39.01 -10.17 -27.00
CA GLY A 52 -39.82 -10.80 -28.05
C GLY A 52 -39.04 -11.22 -29.29
N TYR A 53 -37.72 -11.40 -29.17
CA TYR A 53 -36.85 -11.87 -30.24
C TYR A 53 -36.47 -13.34 -30.07
N ASP A 54 -36.53 -14.11 -31.16
CA ASP A 54 -36.10 -15.51 -31.18
C ASP A 54 -34.58 -15.60 -31.42
N GLU A 55 -33.87 -16.38 -30.60
CA GLU A 55 -32.42 -16.59 -30.74
C GLU A 55 -32.03 -17.12 -32.12
N ASP A 56 -32.92 -17.92 -32.73
CA ASP A 56 -32.69 -18.51 -34.03
C ASP A 56 -32.60 -17.45 -35.12
N ASP A 57 -33.14 -16.25 -34.93
CA ASP A 57 -33.07 -15.16 -35.91
C ASP A 57 -31.70 -14.49 -36.00
N PHE A 58 -30.80 -14.80 -35.07
CA PHE A 58 -29.47 -14.21 -35.00
C PHE A 58 -28.39 -15.24 -35.30
N LYS A 59 -27.25 -14.76 -35.81
CA LYS A 59 -26.00 -15.53 -35.82
C LYS A 59 -25.51 -15.62 -34.39
N LYS A 60 -24.69 -16.66 -34.13
CA LYS A 60 -24.05 -16.86 -32.82
C LYS A 60 -23.43 -15.55 -32.28
N PRO A 61 -23.75 -15.14 -31.04
CA PRO A 61 -23.24 -13.90 -30.46
C PRO A 61 -21.71 -13.84 -30.49
N VAL A 62 -21.16 -12.72 -30.95
CA VAL A 62 -19.72 -12.50 -31.05
C VAL A 62 -19.26 -11.54 -29.96
N ARG A 63 -18.22 -11.91 -29.21
CA ARG A 63 -17.62 -11.00 -28.20
C ARG A 63 -16.99 -9.80 -28.90
N VAL A 64 -17.36 -8.61 -28.44
CA VAL A 64 -16.82 -7.31 -28.87
C VAL A 64 -16.21 -6.59 -27.68
N ASN A 65 -15.39 -5.58 -27.94
CA ASN A 65 -14.85 -4.72 -26.88
C ASN A 65 -15.83 -3.57 -26.60
N LEU A 66 -16.04 -3.24 -25.33
CA LEU A 66 -16.88 -2.12 -24.90
C LEU A 66 -16.28 -0.79 -25.40
N PRO A 67 -17.07 0.15 -25.91
CA PRO A 67 -16.59 1.50 -26.20
C PRO A 67 -16.17 2.19 -24.89
N ALA A 68 -15.16 3.07 -24.96
CA ALA A 68 -14.67 3.85 -23.81
C ALA A 68 -15.60 5.01 -23.39
N ILE A 69 -16.84 5.06 -23.91
CA ILE A 69 -17.79 6.16 -23.75
C ILE A 69 -19.05 5.61 -23.05
N GLY A 70 -19.57 6.35 -22.07
CA GLY A 70 -20.68 5.97 -21.18
C GLY A 70 -22.09 5.86 -21.79
N ASP A 71 -22.22 5.57 -23.09
CA ASP A 71 -23.49 5.31 -23.80
C ASP A 71 -23.79 3.80 -23.89
N LEU A 72 -23.49 3.05 -22.83
CA LEU A 72 -23.82 1.63 -22.76
C LEU A 72 -25.27 1.46 -22.31
N PRO A 73 -26.07 0.58 -22.96
CA PRO A 73 -27.38 0.24 -22.45
C PRO A 73 -27.27 -0.36 -21.04
N PRO A 74 -28.33 -0.34 -20.21
CA PRO A 74 -28.29 -0.96 -18.90
C PRO A 74 -27.83 -2.42 -18.95
N GLU A 75 -27.06 -2.86 -17.95
CA GLU A 75 -26.56 -4.24 -17.89
C GLU A 75 -27.72 -5.25 -18.00
N GLY A 76 -27.55 -6.27 -18.84
CA GLY A 76 -28.54 -7.33 -19.00
C GLY A 76 -29.70 -6.98 -19.93
N VAL A 77 -29.73 -5.79 -20.54
CA VAL A 77 -30.74 -5.41 -21.53
C VAL A 77 -30.25 -5.72 -22.95
N PHE A 78 -31.08 -6.39 -23.74
CA PHE A 78 -30.85 -6.55 -25.18
C PHE A 78 -31.31 -5.27 -25.90
N ASP A 79 -30.36 -4.55 -26.49
CA ASP A 79 -30.56 -3.25 -27.13
C ASP A 79 -30.37 -3.36 -28.65
N THR A 80 -31.38 -2.93 -29.41
CA THR A 80 -31.39 -2.97 -30.87
C THR A 80 -31.02 -1.63 -31.53
N GLU A 81 -31.02 -0.55 -30.76
CA GLU A 81 -30.70 0.81 -31.21
C GLU A 81 -29.22 1.14 -31.04
N PHE A 82 -28.53 0.48 -30.11
CA PHE A 82 -27.10 0.63 -29.90
C PHE A 82 -26.32 0.31 -31.19
N CYS A 83 -26.71 -0.75 -31.90
CA CYS A 83 -26.11 -1.11 -33.20
C CYS A 83 -26.49 -0.18 -34.36
N ASN A 84 -27.44 0.75 -34.16
CA ASN A 84 -27.71 1.82 -35.13
C ASN A 84 -26.79 3.03 -34.93
N ARG A 85 -26.21 3.18 -33.73
CA ARG A 85 -25.24 4.24 -33.38
C ARG A 85 -23.79 3.76 -33.45
N TYR A 86 -23.55 2.47 -33.21
CA TYR A 86 -22.22 1.88 -33.15
C TYR A 86 -22.07 0.72 -34.11
N GLU A 87 -20.95 0.67 -34.82
CA GLU A 87 -20.55 -0.46 -35.68
C GLU A 87 -19.20 -1.04 -35.27
N LYS A 88 -18.92 -2.28 -35.69
CA LYS A 88 -17.61 -2.89 -35.41
C LYS A 88 -16.53 -2.17 -36.22
N GLY A 89 -15.59 -1.55 -35.53
CA GLY A 89 -14.48 -0.80 -36.10
C GLY A 89 -13.19 -0.96 -35.30
N GLY A 90 -12.25 -0.05 -35.52
CA GLY A 90 -10.92 -0.05 -34.89
C GLY A 90 -9.89 -0.92 -35.60
N GLU A 91 -8.61 -0.72 -35.27
CA GLU A 91 -7.50 -1.51 -35.81
C GLU A 91 -7.64 -3.02 -35.50
N ASP A 92 -8.44 -3.37 -34.48
CA ASP A 92 -8.71 -4.75 -34.06
C ASP A 92 -9.97 -5.39 -34.68
N GLY A 93 -10.78 -4.60 -35.41
CA GLY A 93 -12.03 -5.02 -36.06
C GLY A 93 -13.11 -5.59 -35.11
N LYS A 94 -12.98 -5.35 -33.80
CA LYS A 94 -13.85 -5.91 -32.75
C LYS A 94 -14.34 -4.87 -31.75
N THR A 95 -13.78 -3.67 -31.78
CA THR A 95 -14.21 -2.57 -30.93
C THR A 95 -15.44 -1.88 -31.53
N MET A 96 -16.49 -1.68 -30.72
CA MET A 96 -17.66 -0.93 -31.17
C MET A 96 -17.31 0.56 -31.28
N MET A 97 -17.31 1.12 -32.49
CA MET A 97 -17.03 2.53 -32.77
C MET A 97 -18.30 3.27 -33.14
N LEU A 98 -18.41 4.53 -32.71
CA LEU A 98 -19.54 5.39 -33.04
C LEU A 98 -19.56 5.65 -34.55
N ILE A 99 -20.70 5.45 -35.19
CA ILE A 99 -20.91 5.76 -36.59
C ILE A 99 -20.84 7.28 -36.75
N PRO A 100 -20.06 7.82 -37.71
CA PRO A 100 -19.91 9.26 -37.92
C PRO A 100 -21.27 9.96 -38.08
N GLY A 101 -21.57 10.90 -37.17
CA GLY A 101 -22.81 11.69 -37.19
C GLY A 101 -23.97 11.17 -36.31
N ALA A 102 -23.81 10.04 -35.60
CA ALA A 102 -24.80 9.57 -34.64
C ALA A 102 -24.67 10.30 -33.28
N VAL A 103 -25.80 10.77 -32.72
CA VAL A 103 -25.84 11.45 -31.41
C VAL A 103 -26.15 10.41 -30.30
N PRO A 104 -25.38 10.34 -29.20
CA PRO A 104 -25.67 9.47 -28.05
C PRO A 104 -27.00 9.83 -27.36
N ALA A 105 -27.68 8.85 -26.75
CA ALA A 105 -28.94 9.08 -26.06
C ALA A 105 -28.70 9.60 -24.63
N ASP A 106 -28.94 10.89 -24.40
CA ASP A 106 -28.82 11.54 -23.09
C ASP A 106 -29.99 11.14 -22.16
N GLN A 107 -29.70 10.60 -20.97
CA GLN A 107 -30.72 10.20 -19.97
C GLN A 107 -31.00 11.25 -18.88
N PHE A 108 -30.48 12.47 -19.01
CA PHE A 108 -30.73 13.53 -18.04
C PHE A 108 -31.15 14.84 -18.71
N HIS A 109 -32.44 14.98 -19.01
CA HIS A 109 -33.07 16.29 -19.12
C HIS A 109 -34.51 16.25 -18.57
N GLU A 110 -34.66 16.80 -17.36
CA GLU A 110 -35.95 17.26 -16.85
C GLU A 110 -36.42 18.47 -17.67
N GLN A 111 -37.66 18.34 -18.14
CA GLN A 111 -38.66 19.40 -18.40
C GLN A 111 -38.19 20.87 -18.41
N MET A 112 -38.10 21.46 -19.60
CA MET A 112 -38.75 22.75 -19.86
C MET A 112 -39.27 22.78 -21.30
N ALA A 113 -40.57 23.04 -21.40
CA ALA A 113 -41.32 23.24 -22.62
C ALA A 113 -41.40 24.74 -22.95
N ALA A 114 -41.32 25.07 -24.24
CA ALA A 114 -42.01 26.14 -24.97
C ALA A 114 -41.35 26.20 -26.37
N ASP A 115 -42.01 25.66 -27.40
CA ASP A 115 -42.86 26.37 -28.38
C ASP A 115 -42.02 26.71 -29.64
N ASP A 116 -42.24 25.98 -30.75
CA ASP A 116 -43.04 26.39 -31.93
C ASP A 116 -42.26 27.42 -32.79
N ASP A 117 -42.09 27.37 -34.11
CA ASP A 117 -42.74 26.73 -35.24
C ASP A 117 -41.85 27.04 -36.50
N ALA A 118 -42.13 26.34 -37.61
CA ALA A 118 -41.83 26.69 -39.01
C ALA A 118 -40.35 26.64 -39.49
N SER A 119 -39.96 25.65 -40.31
CA SER A 119 -40.20 25.54 -41.76
C SER A 119 -39.48 26.61 -42.60
N SER A 120 -38.41 26.22 -43.31
CA SER A 120 -38.38 26.13 -44.79
C SER A 120 -36.94 26.14 -45.35
N ASP A 121 -36.68 25.15 -46.20
CA ASP A 121 -35.96 25.17 -47.48
C ASP A 121 -34.96 26.29 -47.82
N THR A 122 -33.76 25.82 -48.16
CA THR A 122 -32.91 26.18 -49.31
C THR A 122 -33.30 27.41 -50.16
N ALA A 123 -32.38 28.37 -50.32
CA ALA A 123 -31.56 28.49 -51.53
C ALA A 123 -30.67 29.76 -51.51
N SER A 124 -29.47 29.57 -52.03
CA SER A 124 -28.43 30.53 -52.44
C SER A 124 -28.92 31.82 -53.10
N MET A 125 -28.25 32.94 -52.77
CA MET A 125 -27.87 33.99 -53.74
C MET A 125 -26.66 34.78 -53.21
N ASP A 126 -25.68 34.91 -54.10
CA ASP A 126 -24.39 35.61 -54.01
C ASP A 126 -24.58 37.13 -54.04
N THR A 127 -23.88 37.90 -53.20
CA THR A 127 -23.05 39.04 -53.64
C THR A 127 -22.19 39.60 -52.47
N PRO A 128 -20.99 40.14 -52.77
CA PRO A 128 -19.88 40.28 -51.85
C PRO A 128 -19.88 41.62 -51.10
N ALA A 129 -19.33 41.60 -49.89
CA ALA A 129 -18.82 42.80 -49.24
C ALA A 129 -17.61 42.42 -48.38
N ASP A 130 -16.48 42.96 -48.81
CA ASP A 130 -15.17 42.92 -48.20
C ASP A 130 -15.21 43.50 -46.78
N SER A 131 -14.78 42.71 -45.80
CA SER A 131 -14.45 43.16 -44.44
C SER A 131 -13.50 42.14 -43.84
N ASP A 132 -12.22 42.47 -43.96
CA ASP A 132 -11.10 41.95 -43.19
C ASP A 132 -11.49 41.67 -41.72
N ASN A 133 -11.74 40.39 -41.43
CA ASN A 133 -11.63 39.81 -40.12
C ASN A 133 -10.85 38.52 -40.32
N THR A 134 -9.59 38.52 -39.90
CA THR A 134 -8.80 37.30 -39.76
C THR A 134 -9.42 36.44 -38.66
N ALA A 135 -10.56 35.82 -38.93
CA ALA A 135 -11.04 34.64 -38.23
C ALA A 135 -10.23 33.48 -38.81
N GLY A 136 -9.26 32.99 -38.04
CA GLY A 136 -8.47 31.83 -38.42
C GLY A 136 -9.39 30.66 -38.81
N ASP A 137 -8.93 29.85 -39.77
CA ASP A 137 -9.65 28.67 -40.25
C ASP A 137 -10.33 27.92 -39.09
N PRO A 138 -11.60 27.48 -39.25
CA PRO A 138 -12.28 26.69 -38.23
C PRO A 138 -11.41 25.49 -37.89
N LEU A 139 -10.99 25.37 -36.62
CA LEU A 139 -10.25 24.20 -36.18
C LEU A 139 -11.09 22.95 -36.51
N PRO A 140 -10.45 21.87 -36.97
CA PRO A 140 -11.15 20.66 -37.37
C PRO A 140 -11.95 20.08 -36.20
N ALA A 141 -13.02 19.33 -36.49
CA ALA A 141 -13.97 18.86 -35.47
C ALA A 141 -13.33 18.11 -34.28
N TYR A 142 -12.17 17.47 -34.47
CA TYR A 142 -11.42 16.82 -33.38
C TYR A 142 -10.81 17.79 -32.35
N ALA A 143 -10.79 19.09 -32.65
CA ALA A 143 -10.29 20.13 -31.77
C ALA A 143 -11.33 20.58 -30.74
N TYR A 144 -12.55 20.03 -30.77
CA TYR A 144 -13.63 20.34 -29.84
C TYR A 144 -14.12 19.07 -29.15
N ASN A 145 -14.52 19.18 -27.89
CA ASN A 145 -15.18 18.11 -27.16
C ASN A 145 -16.65 17.98 -27.59
N VAL A 146 -17.35 17.00 -27.02
CA VAL A 146 -18.77 16.75 -27.28
C VAL A 146 -19.69 17.93 -26.88
N ASN A 147 -19.21 18.83 -26.03
CA ASN A 147 -19.93 20.04 -25.60
C ASN A 147 -19.60 21.26 -26.48
N GLY A 148 -18.79 21.11 -27.54
CA GLY A 148 -18.37 22.21 -28.42
C GLY A 148 -17.28 23.10 -27.83
N GLU A 149 -16.67 22.71 -26.71
CA GLU A 149 -15.54 23.43 -26.10
C GLU A 149 -14.23 22.98 -26.76
N PRO A 150 -13.26 23.88 -27.00
CA PRO A 150 -11.96 23.49 -27.50
C PRO A 150 -11.32 22.42 -26.60
N MET A 151 -10.88 21.30 -27.17
CA MET A 151 -10.16 20.24 -26.46
C MET A 151 -8.96 20.79 -25.68
N ALA A 152 -8.27 21.81 -26.23
CA ALA A 152 -7.19 22.51 -25.55
C ALA A 152 -7.61 23.20 -24.24
N ASP A 153 -8.87 23.63 -24.11
CA ASP A 153 -9.41 24.23 -22.88
C ASP A 153 -9.89 23.16 -21.91
N VAL A 154 -10.44 22.06 -22.42
CA VAL A 154 -10.83 20.89 -21.61
C VAL A 154 -9.60 20.26 -20.97
N GLU A 155 -8.53 20.04 -21.74
CA GLU A 155 -7.26 19.48 -21.27
C GLU A 155 -6.63 20.29 -20.13
N LYS A 156 -6.82 21.62 -20.12
CA LYS A 156 -6.37 22.49 -19.02
C LYS A 156 -7.07 22.21 -17.69
N SER A 157 -8.20 21.52 -17.69
CA SER A 157 -8.98 21.16 -16.49
C SER A 157 -8.98 19.65 -16.18
N MET A 158 -8.37 18.83 -17.04
CA MET A 158 -8.38 17.38 -16.90
C MET A 158 -7.51 16.90 -15.73
N PHE A 159 -8.08 16.04 -14.89
CA PHE A 159 -7.33 15.32 -13.86
C PHE A 159 -6.40 14.28 -14.48
N HIS A 160 -5.16 14.23 -13.97
CA HIS A 160 -4.15 13.29 -14.44
C HIS A 160 -4.01 12.12 -13.46
N PRO A 161 -4.11 10.85 -13.92
CA PRO A 161 -3.89 9.70 -13.05
C PRO A 161 -2.44 9.66 -12.54
N VAL A 162 -2.26 9.55 -11.22
CA VAL A 162 -0.92 9.49 -10.62
C VAL A 162 -0.13 8.29 -11.15
N ALA A 163 -0.79 7.18 -11.46
CA ALA A 163 -0.14 5.97 -11.97
C ALA A 163 0.55 6.14 -13.34
N THR A 164 0.14 7.13 -14.15
CA THR A 164 0.75 7.40 -15.47
C THR A 164 1.91 8.37 -15.41
N LEU A 165 2.19 8.95 -14.24
CA LEU A 165 3.27 9.92 -14.04
C LEU A 165 4.64 9.22 -13.91
N SER A 166 5.70 9.99 -14.20
CA SER A 166 7.08 9.56 -13.94
C SER A 166 7.31 9.26 -12.44
N GLU A 167 8.38 8.53 -12.12
CA GLU A 167 8.73 8.20 -10.73
C GLU A 167 8.71 9.43 -9.81
N ARG A 168 9.41 10.48 -10.22
CA ARG A 168 9.56 11.72 -9.44
C ARG A 168 8.23 12.43 -9.29
N HIS A 169 7.47 12.56 -10.38
CA HIS A 169 6.14 13.16 -10.35
C HIS A 169 5.17 12.36 -9.46
N ARG A 170 5.25 11.03 -9.43
CA ARG A 170 4.47 10.20 -8.49
C ARG A 170 4.79 10.57 -7.04
N ILE A 171 6.08 10.62 -6.68
CA ILE A 171 6.52 10.98 -5.33
C ILE A 171 6.04 12.39 -4.97
N LEU A 172 6.31 13.37 -5.84
CA LEU A 172 5.94 14.77 -5.61
C LEU A 172 4.43 14.97 -5.53
N SER A 173 3.65 14.29 -6.37
CA SER A 173 2.19 14.36 -6.35
C SER A 173 1.59 13.99 -5.00
N GLN A 174 2.23 13.06 -4.27
CA GLN A 174 1.81 12.67 -2.93
C GLN A 174 2.48 13.51 -1.84
N PHE A 175 3.61 14.16 -2.15
CA PHE A 175 4.31 15.04 -1.22
C PHE A 175 3.54 16.35 -0.97
N ILE A 176 2.95 16.93 -2.02
CA ILE A 176 2.18 18.18 -1.96
C ILE A 176 0.83 18.05 -1.23
N LEU A 177 0.40 16.83 -0.92
CA LEU A 177 -0.84 16.57 -0.21
C LEU A 177 -0.58 16.51 1.30
N GLU A 178 -1.41 17.21 2.07
CA GLU A 178 -1.31 17.24 3.54
C GLU A 178 -2.24 16.20 4.20
N ASP A 179 -3.52 16.18 3.84
CA ASP A 179 -4.53 15.44 4.60
C ASP A 179 -4.74 13.99 4.15
N LYS A 180 -4.77 13.77 2.83
CA LYS A 180 -5.10 12.47 2.24
C LYS A 180 -4.35 12.24 0.94
N PHE A 181 -4.09 10.96 0.64
CA PHE A 181 -3.58 10.55 -0.66
C PHE A 181 -4.62 10.81 -1.77
N SER A 182 -4.15 10.91 -3.01
CA SER A 182 -5.01 10.99 -4.19
C SER A 182 -4.45 10.16 -5.34
N HIS A 183 -5.32 9.42 -6.03
CA HIS A 183 -4.96 8.69 -7.26
C HIS A 183 -4.93 9.58 -8.50
N GLN A 184 -5.33 10.84 -8.38
CA GLN A 184 -5.38 11.82 -9.46
C GLN A 184 -4.85 13.17 -8.99
N ILE A 185 -4.30 13.96 -9.90
CA ILE A 185 -3.89 15.34 -9.63
C ILE A 185 -4.56 16.31 -10.60
N THR A 186 -4.86 17.51 -10.12
CA THR A 186 -5.35 18.60 -10.97
C THR A 186 -4.21 19.13 -11.87
N PRO A 187 -4.53 19.84 -12.95
CA PRO A 187 -3.54 20.56 -13.76
C PRO A 187 -2.68 21.54 -12.96
N GLU A 188 -3.24 22.23 -11.96
CA GLU A 188 -2.50 23.13 -11.07
C GLU A 188 -1.52 22.35 -10.18
N GLN A 189 -1.95 21.20 -9.65
CA GLN A 189 -1.09 20.31 -8.88
C GLN A 189 0.02 19.72 -9.74
N LEU A 190 -0.27 19.36 -10.99
CA LEU A 190 0.74 18.89 -11.94
C LEU A 190 1.75 19.99 -12.27
N ALA A 191 1.30 21.22 -12.50
CA ALA A 191 2.17 22.37 -12.72
C ALA A 191 3.08 22.64 -11.51
N GLU A 192 2.55 22.54 -10.29
CA GLU A 192 3.34 22.65 -9.06
C GLU A 192 4.36 21.51 -8.94
N VAL A 193 3.96 20.27 -9.21
CA VAL A 193 4.85 19.11 -9.22
C VAL A 193 6.00 19.28 -10.22
N SER A 194 5.70 19.75 -11.44
CA SER A 194 6.73 20.04 -12.45
C SER A 194 7.64 21.19 -12.04
N ARG A 195 7.09 22.26 -11.44
CA ARG A 195 7.88 23.37 -10.90
C ARG A 195 8.83 22.89 -9.79
N MET A 196 8.35 22.05 -8.88
CA MET A 196 9.14 21.49 -7.79
C MET A 196 10.28 20.58 -8.29
N GLU A 197 10.07 19.80 -9.35
CA GLU A 197 11.14 18.99 -9.94
C GLU A 197 12.23 19.85 -10.57
N LEU A 198 11.84 20.91 -11.30
CA LEU A 198 12.76 21.82 -11.99
C LEU A 198 13.53 22.76 -11.05
N GLU A 199 13.01 22.98 -9.84
CA GLU A 199 13.65 23.82 -8.82
C GLU A 199 14.89 23.11 -8.22
N MET A 200 16.01 23.20 -8.93
CA MET A 200 17.29 22.59 -8.53
C MET A 200 17.89 23.24 -7.28
N SER A 201 17.44 24.44 -6.89
CA SER A 201 17.92 25.11 -5.68
C SER A 201 17.26 24.57 -4.38
N ASP A 202 16.13 23.86 -4.49
CA ASP A 202 15.48 23.21 -3.35
C ASP A 202 16.19 21.90 -3.01
N ASN A 203 17.32 22.02 -2.30
CA ASN A 203 18.11 20.87 -1.82
C ASN A 203 17.27 19.87 -1.00
N TYR A 204 16.19 20.32 -0.34
CA TYR A 204 15.35 19.43 0.44
C TYR A 204 14.62 18.42 -0.47
N ILE A 205 13.99 18.93 -1.53
CA ILE A 205 13.29 18.11 -2.53
C ILE A 205 14.28 17.29 -3.35
N GLN A 206 15.38 17.90 -3.80
CA GLN A 206 16.38 17.19 -4.61
C GLN A 206 17.02 16.02 -3.84
N ASP A 207 17.36 16.21 -2.56
CA ASP A 207 17.87 15.12 -1.72
C ASP A 207 16.83 14.01 -1.49
N MET A 208 15.55 14.36 -1.31
CA MET A 208 14.48 13.38 -1.12
C MET A 208 14.33 12.53 -2.39
N LEU A 209 14.24 13.18 -3.55
CA LEU A 209 14.11 12.50 -4.84
C LEU A 209 15.34 11.63 -5.12
N LEU A 210 16.54 12.12 -4.83
CA LEU A 210 17.78 11.35 -4.96
C LEU A 210 17.81 10.14 -4.02
N ALA A 211 17.37 10.31 -2.77
CA ALA A 211 17.27 9.19 -1.82
C ALA A 211 16.25 8.14 -2.29
N CYS A 212 15.10 8.56 -2.81
CA CYS A 212 14.08 7.66 -3.36
C CYS A 212 14.61 6.91 -4.59
N HIS A 213 15.29 7.60 -5.49
CA HIS A 213 15.84 7.01 -6.71
C HIS A 213 16.87 5.91 -6.42
N ASN A 214 17.68 6.09 -5.37
CA ASN A 214 18.65 5.09 -4.93
C ASN A 214 18.01 3.84 -4.27
N VAL A 215 16.71 3.88 -3.96
CA VAL A 215 15.99 2.80 -3.27
C VAL A 215 14.77 2.37 -4.11
N PRO A 216 14.94 1.43 -5.06
CA PRO A 216 13.87 0.99 -5.97
C PRO A 216 12.61 0.48 -5.26
N GLY A 217 12.72 0.07 -3.99
CA GLY A 217 11.58 -0.35 -3.17
C GLY A 217 10.53 0.75 -2.97
N ILE A 218 10.91 2.02 -3.00
CA ILE A 218 9.98 3.16 -2.91
C ILE A 218 9.09 3.26 -4.14
N GLN A 219 9.64 2.99 -5.33
CA GLN A 219 8.92 3.09 -6.60
C GLN A 219 7.80 2.05 -6.72
N LYS A 220 7.94 0.93 -6.01
CA LYS A 220 6.99 -0.17 -5.93
C LYS A 220 5.84 0.09 -4.97
N LEU A 221 5.88 1.18 -4.19
CA LEU A 221 4.78 1.55 -3.32
C LEU A 221 3.54 1.90 -4.16
N ASP A 222 2.38 1.49 -3.66
CA ASP A 222 1.09 1.97 -4.13
C ASP A 222 0.90 3.45 -3.76
N THR A 223 -0.08 4.11 -4.38
CA THR A 223 -0.34 5.54 -4.12
C THR A 223 -0.54 5.85 -2.63
N PRO A 224 -1.34 5.07 -1.86
CA PRO A 224 -1.48 5.29 -0.42
C PRO A 224 -0.17 5.07 0.35
N GLY A 225 0.61 4.04 0.00
CA GLY A 225 1.91 3.77 0.62
C GLY A 225 2.93 4.88 0.34
N LEU A 226 2.89 5.47 -0.85
CA LEU A 226 3.75 6.58 -1.23
C LEU A 226 3.39 7.86 -0.46
N TRP A 227 2.11 8.16 -0.29
CA TRP A 227 1.66 9.28 0.55
C TRP A 227 2.06 9.09 2.03
N LYS A 228 1.88 7.88 2.59
CA LYS A 228 2.34 7.58 3.96
C LYS A 228 3.85 7.76 4.09
N PHE A 229 4.60 7.40 3.06
CA PHE A 229 6.05 7.61 3.01
C PHE A 229 6.41 9.10 2.96
N THR A 230 5.77 9.90 2.10
CA THR A 230 6.08 11.34 1.99
C THR A 230 5.71 12.08 3.28
N ASP A 231 4.59 11.75 3.92
CA ASP A 231 4.22 12.25 5.24
C ASP A 231 5.25 11.87 6.32
N ALA A 232 5.66 10.59 6.37
CA ALA A 232 6.71 10.14 7.27
C ALA A 232 8.04 10.88 7.05
N PHE A 233 8.42 11.09 5.79
CA PHE A 233 9.63 11.82 5.42
C PHE A 233 9.57 13.27 5.90
N LYS A 234 8.45 13.98 5.67
CA LYS A 234 8.23 15.35 6.17
C LYS A 234 8.38 15.43 7.70
N ARG A 235 7.84 14.45 8.43
CA ARG A 235 7.87 14.40 9.89
C ARG A 235 9.27 14.11 10.47
N ILE A 236 10.05 13.26 9.82
CA ILE A 236 11.40 12.87 10.27
C ILE A 236 12.45 13.90 9.85
N PHE A 237 12.25 14.51 8.67
CA PHE A 237 13.12 15.54 8.10
C PHE A 237 12.33 16.84 7.91
N PRO A 238 12.14 17.64 8.97
CA PRO A 238 11.60 18.99 8.85
C PRO A 238 12.48 19.88 7.97
N ARG A 239 11.89 20.79 7.17
CA ARG A 239 12.64 21.69 6.26
C ARG A 239 13.62 22.62 6.99
N ASP A 240 13.31 23.00 8.22
CA ASP A 240 14.15 23.84 9.09
C ASP A 240 15.37 23.08 9.65
N LYS A 241 15.38 21.75 9.57
CA LYS A 241 16.45 20.89 10.08
C LYS A 241 17.15 20.19 8.95
N GLN A 242 18.18 20.84 8.40
CA GLN A 242 18.97 20.23 7.33
C GLN A 242 19.70 18.99 7.84
N ARG A 243 19.27 17.82 7.35
CA ARG A 243 19.91 16.53 7.59
C ARG A 243 20.68 16.11 6.34
N THR A 244 21.77 15.38 6.55
CA THR A 244 22.63 14.90 5.46
C THR A 244 21.88 13.94 4.54
N LEU A 245 22.23 13.96 3.25
CA LEU A 245 21.68 13.06 2.24
C LEU A 245 21.83 11.59 2.65
N HIS A 246 22.97 11.20 3.20
CA HIS A 246 23.20 9.83 3.68
C HIS A 246 22.15 9.38 4.71
N MET A 247 21.76 10.26 5.64
CA MET A 247 20.76 9.93 6.65
C MET A 247 19.36 9.78 6.04
N LYS A 248 19.03 10.56 5.00
CA LYS A 248 17.81 10.40 4.21
C LYS A 248 17.81 9.04 3.49
N ILE A 249 18.91 8.69 2.81
CA ILE A 249 19.06 7.39 2.13
C ILE A 249 18.85 6.23 3.12
N ASN A 250 19.47 6.29 4.31
CA ASN A 250 19.31 5.24 5.32
C ASN A 250 17.85 5.07 5.78
N PHE A 251 17.13 6.18 5.99
CA PHE A 251 15.71 6.11 6.33
C PHE A 251 14.89 5.50 5.19
N VAL A 252 15.11 5.98 3.96
CA VAL A 252 14.37 5.52 2.78
C VAL A 252 14.57 4.03 2.56
N GLN A 253 15.81 3.54 2.71
CA GLN A 253 16.13 2.12 2.65
C GLN A 253 15.41 1.33 3.76
N ALA A 254 15.53 1.77 5.01
CA ALA A 254 14.86 1.13 6.15
C ALA A 254 13.34 1.08 5.97
N TYR A 255 12.72 2.14 5.44
CA TYR A 255 11.27 2.20 5.19
C TYR A 255 10.82 1.26 4.06
N ALA A 256 11.62 1.17 3.00
CA ALA A 256 11.36 0.28 1.89
C ALA A 256 11.46 -1.21 2.31
N ASP A 257 12.47 -1.56 3.11
CA ASP A 257 12.70 -2.92 3.60
C ASP A 257 11.76 -3.31 4.74
N ALA A 258 11.19 -2.33 5.46
CA ALA A 258 10.25 -2.58 6.54
C ALA A 258 8.95 -3.23 6.03
N HIS A 259 8.52 -4.26 6.75
CA HIS A 259 7.19 -4.87 6.56
C HIS A 259 6.10 -3.79 6.68
N PRO A 260 5.00 -3.83 5.92
CA PRO A 260 3.98 -2.77 5.94
C PRO A 260 3.41 -2.45 7.33
N ILE A 261 3.30 -3.46 8.19
CA ILE A 261 2.83 -3.32 9.59
C ILE A 261 3.87 -2.60 10.47
N ASP A 262 5.16 -2.69 10.13
CA ASP A 262 6.27 -2.10 10.89
C ASP A 262 6.57 -0.65 10.55
N ARG A 263 6.18 -0.17 9.37
CA ARG A 263 6.48 1.19 8.92
C ARG A 263 6.05 2.25 9.92
N GLY A 264 4.89 2.07 10.56
CA GLY A 264 4.42 3.00 11.60
C GLY A 264 5.32 3.02 12.85
N LEU A 265 5.86 1.88 13.26
CA LEU A 265 6.79 1.80 14.39
C LEU A 265 8.17 2.34 14.02
N LEU A 266 8.67 1.99 12.83
CA LEU A 266 9.93 2.52 12.28
C LEU A 266 9.91 4.05 12.27
N VAL A 267 8.82 4.65 11.79
CA VAL A 267 8.68 6.11 11.73
C VAL A 267 8.74 6.73 13.13
N LYS A 268 8.06 6.14 14.13
CA LYS A 268 8.12 6.62 15.52
C LYS A 268 9.54 6.60 16.09
N GLU A 269 10.30 5.54 15.84
CA GLU A 269 11.69 5.44 16.29
C GLU A 269 12.58 6.49 15.62
N TRP A 270 12.44 6.67 14.31
CA TRP A 270 13.17 7.71 13.58
C TRP A 270 12.79 9.12 14.02
N GLN A 271 11.53 9.38 14.38
CA GLN A 271 11.11 10.68 14.94
C GLN A 271 11.76 10.97 16.30
N LYS A 272 11.95 9.95 17.15
CA LYS A 272 12.65 10.08 18.44
C LYS A 272 14.15 10.32 18.30
N GLY A 273 14.72 10.07 17.11
CA GLY A 273 16.16 10.15 16.89
C GLY A 273 16.83 8.79 16.71
N ASN A 274 16.13 7.69 16.96
CA ASN A 274 16.64 6.34 16.89
C ASN A 274 16.74 5.92 15.42
N ARG A 275 17.97 5.82 14.90
CA ARG A 275 18.26 5.54 13.48
C ARG A 275 18.29 4.04 13.19
N VAL A 276 17.21 3.35 13.56
CA VAL A 276 17.09 1.89 13.40
C VAL A 276 16.98 1.50 11.92
N SER A 277 17.67 0.44 11.51
CA SER A 277 17.65 -0.07 10.12
C SER A 277 16.48 -1.02 9.85
N SER A 278 15.94 -1.66 10.89
CA SER A 278 14.79 -2.58 10.79
C SER A 278 14.06 -2.69 12.13
N ILE A 279 12.83 -3.20 12.09
CA ILE A 279 12.10 -3.63 13.28
C ILE A 279 12.28 -5.14 13.42
N ASN A 280 12.76 -5.61 14.57
CA ASN A 280 12.93 -7.03 14.79
C ASN A 280 11.57 -7.71 15.00
N ARG A 281 11.37 -8.85 14.33
CA ARG A 281 10.17 -9.69 14.47
C ARG A 281 10.54 -11.06 15.01
N THR A 282 9.66 -11.60 15.83
CA THR A 282 9.67 -13.00 16.26
C THR A 282 9.27 -13.91 15.08
N PRO A 283 9.53 -15.24 15.13
CA PRO A 283 9.08 -16.15 14.08
C PRO A 283 7.56 -16.18 13.86
N SER A 284 6.76 -15.85 14.87
CA SER A 284 5.30 -15.71 14.76
C SER A 284 4.86 -14.38 14.14
N GLY A 285 5.80 -13.48 13.84
CA GLY A 285 5.53 -12.17 13.29
C GLY A 285 5.15 -11.11 14.32
N ALA A 286 5.25 -11.36 15.63
CA ALA A 286 5.10 -10.31 16.65
C ALA A 286 6.36 -9.42 16.75
N ASN A 287 6.25 -8.19 17.26
CA ASN A 287 7.41 -7.34 17.53
C ASN A 287 8.32 -8.01 18.55
N ALA A 288 9.57 -8.30 18.16
CA ALA A 288 10.55 -8.90 19.06
C ALA A 288 11.17 -7.89 20.02
N GLY A 289 10.96 -6.58 19.79
CA GLY A 289 11.63 -5.51 20.51
C GLY A 289 13.04 -5.26 19.97
N GLY A 290 13.88 -4.67 20.82
CA GLY A 290 15.22 -4.23 20.49
C GLY A 290 15.23 -2.82 19.89
N GLY A 291 16.38 -2.15 20.02
CA GLY A 291 16.56 -0.76 19.61
C GLY A 291 16.28 0.27 20.71
N ILE A 292 16.03 -0.19 21.93
CA ILE A 292 16.01 0.65 23.14
C ILE A 292 17.34 0.56 23.90
N LEU A 293 17.59 1.54 24.76
CA LEU A 293 18.74 1.52 25.67
C LEU A 293 18.54 0.40 26.70
N THR A 294 19.60 -0.35 26.96
CA THR A 294 19.64 -1.37 28.03
C THR A 294 20.86 -1.15 28.92
N ASP A 295 20.94 -1.87 30.03
CA ASP A 295 22.07 -1.93 30.98
C ASP A 295 23.42 -2.35 30.35
N ARG A 296 23.42 -2.72 29.06
CA ARG A 296 24.61 -2.97 28.26
C ARG A 296 25.35 -1.68 27.87
N GLY A 297 24.73 -0.51 28.08
CA GLY A 297 25.33 0.81 27.92
C GLY A 297 24.98 1.50 26.60
N GLU A 298 25.21 2.82 26.57
CA GLU A 298 24.97 3.65 25.39
C GLU A 298 25.85 3.22 24.21
N GLY A 299 25.25 3.16 23.01
CA GLY A 299 25.94 2.78 21.78
C GLY A 299 26.16 1.27 21.62
N PHE A 300 25.80 0.43 22.60
CA PHE A 300 25.83 -1.02 22.43
C PHE A 300 24.69 -1.49 21.52
N VAL A 301 25.03 -2.16 20.42
CA VAL A 301 24.04 -2.74 19.51
C VAL A 301 23.62 -4.11 20.04
N HIS A 302 22.43 -4.16 20.66
CA HIS A 302 21.85 -5.41 21.12
C HIS A 302 21.20 -6.18 19.96
N ASP A 303 21.72 -7.39 19.71
CA ASP A 303 21.28 -8.31 18.68
C ASP A 303 21.12 -9.74 19.21
N LYS A 304 20.71 -10.68 18.34
CA LYS A 304 20.51 -12.09 18.70
C LYS A 304 21.77 -12.75 19.26
N ALA A 305 22.96 -12.33 18.82
CA ALA A 305 24.22 -12.89 19.30
C ALA A 305 24.54 -12.42 20.72
N SER A 306 24.28 -11.14 21.03
CA SER A 306 24.41 -10.62 22.37
C SER A 306 23.37 -11.22 23.34
N LEU A 307 22.12 -11.41 22.91
CA LEU A 307 21.11 -12.15 23.68
C LEU A 307 21.56 -13.59 23.97
N ALA A 308 22.10 -14.29 22.96
CA ALA A 308 22.63 -15.63 23.15
C ALA A 308 23.75 -15.67 24.19
N ARG A 309 24.68 -14.70 24.18
CA ARG A 309 25.70 -14.61 25.24
C ARG A 309 25.08 -14.39 26.62
N ASP A 310 24.09 -13.51 26.75
CA ASP A 310 23.45 -13.23 28.04
C ASP A 310 22.71 -14.48 28.57
N VAL A 311 22.02 -15.22 27.70
CA VAL A 311 21.39 -16.51 28.07
C VAL A 311 22.44 -17.54 28.49
N ALA A 312 23.54 -17.66 27.75
CA ALA A 312 24.63 -18.59 28.08
C ALA A 312 25.34 -18.20 29.39
N MET A 313 25.48 -16.91 29.69
CA MET A 313 25.93 -16.42 30.99
C MET A 313 24.99 -16.88 32.11
N GLY A 314 23.67 -16.78 31.91
CA GLY A 314 22.70 -17.29 32.87
C GLY A 314 22.79 -18.81 33.10
N VAL A 315 23.06 -19.58 32.04
CA VAL A 315 23.30 -21.04 32.17
C VAL A 315 24.57 -21.32 32.96
N LEU A 316 25.67 -20.63 32.67
CA LEU A 316 26.91 -20.76 33.42
C LEU A 316 26.72 -20.35 34.90
N ALA A 317 25.94 -19.30 35.13
CA ALA A 317 25.65 -18.75 36.44
C ALA A 317 24.90 -19.72 37.38
N ARG A 318 24.26 -20.77 36.83
CA ARG A 318 23.66 -21.85 37.64
C ARG A 318 24.68 -22.65 38.45
N SER A 319 25.93 -22.65 37.99
CA SER A 319 27.01 -23.47 38.56
C SER A 319 28.08 -22.66 39.29
N MET A 320 28.05 -21.33 39.15
CA MET A 320 29.03 -20.43 39.75
C MET A 320 28.57 -18.97 39.68
N ASP A 321 29.09 -18.10 40.54
CA ASP A 321 28.82 -16.67 40.46
C ASP A 321 29.72 -15.96 39.45
N LEU A 322 29.18 -14.94 38.78
CA LEU A 322 29.81 -14.23 37.66
C LEU A 322 29.54 -12.73 37.82
N ASP A 323 30.53 -11.87 37.60
CA ASP A 323 30.24 -10.44 37.37
C ASP A 323 29.74 -10.27 35.93
N ILE A 324 28.45 -9.98 35.78
CA ILE A 324 27.81 -9.90 34.45
C ILE A 324 28.25 -8.67 33.64
N TYR A 325 28.84 -7.66 34.28
CA TYR A 325 29.32 -6.45 33.62
C TYR A 325 30.83 -6.47 33.42
N ASN A 326 31.56 -7.27 34.20
CA ASN A 326 33.00 -7.43 34.09
C ASN A 326 33.42 -8.91 34.06
N LEU A 327 33.01 -9.61 33.00
CA LEU A 327 33.21 -11.05 32.88
C LEU A 327 34.69 -11.41 32.68
N HIS A 328 35.26 -12.22 33.58
CA HIS A 328 36.64 -12.71 33.45
C HIS A 328 36.83 -13.53 32.16
N GLN A 329 38.00 -13.43 31.53
CA GLN A 329 38.29 -14.04 30.23
C GLN A 329 38.02 -15.56 30.19
N ALA A 330 38.31 -16.26 31.29
CA ALA A 330 38.04 -17.70 31.41
C ALA A 330 36.53 -18.03 31.36
N HIS A 331 35.67 -17.17 31.93
CA HIS A 331 34.23 -17.33 31.89
C HIS A 331 33.66 -16.94 30.52
N SER A 332 34.23 -15.91 29.88
CA SER A 332 33.86 -15.55 28.49
C SER A 332 34.06 -16.74 27.54
N LYS A 333 35.19 -17.47 27.65
CA LYS A 333 35.42 -18.67 26.83
C LYS A 333 34.37 -19.76 27.06
N ARG A 334 33.98 -19.98 28.33
CA ARG A 334 32.91 -20.94 28.66
C ARG A 334 31.54 -20.52 28.12
N VAL A 335 31.24 -19.22 28.13
CA VAL A 335 30.02 -18.68 27.51
C VAL A 335 30.02 -18.97 26.01
N ASP A 336 31.13 -18.70 25.33
CA ASP A 336 31.26 -18.99 23.90
C ASP A 336 31.13 -20.50 23.60
N GLU A 337 31.70 -21.36 24.46
CA GLU A 337 31.54 -22.83 24.37
C GLU A 337 30.07 -23.24 24.55
N ILE A 338 29.33 -22.69 25.51
CA ILE A 338 27.90 -22.97 25.71
C ILE A 338 27.08 -22.57 24.47
N VAL A 339 27.35 -21.39 23.90
CA VAL A 339 26.69 -20.92 22.69
C VAL A 339 26.99 -21.84 21.50
N ALA A 340 28.25 -22.26 21.35
CA ALA A 340 28.67 -23.16 20.28
C ALA A 340 28.07 -24.58 20.42
N ASP A 341 27.99 -25.11 21.64
CA ASP A 341 27.41 -26.42 21.92
C ASP A 341 25.90 -26.46 21.61
N ASN A 342 25.20 -25.34 21.85
CA ASN A 342 23.79 -25.15 21.51
C ASN A 342 22.86 -26.27 22.03
N LYS A 343 23.08 -26.71 23.28
CA LYS A 343 22.32 -27.78 23.95
C LYS A 343 21.43 -27.24 25.08
N PRO A 344 20.44 -28.03 25.56
CA PRO A 344 19.68 -27.67 26.74
C PRO A 344 20.58 -27.52 27.98
N PRO A 345 20.29 -26.57 28.88
CA PRO A 345 19.14 -25.67 28.86
C PRO A 345 19.26 -24.47 27.90
N PHE A 346 20.46 -24.15 27.41
CA PHE A 346 20.72 -22.93 26.64
C PHE A 346 19.79 -22.74 25.42
N ASP A 347 19.68 -23.75 24.55
CA ASP A 347 18.92 -23.60 23.30
C ASP A 347 17.42 -23.38 23.57
N VAL A 348 16.87 -24.01 24.61
CA VAL A 348 15.46 -23.88 25.01
C VAL A 348 15.17 -22.47 25.51
N PHE A 349 16.01 -21.93 26.40
CA PHE A 349 15.84 -20.55 26.91
C PHE A 349 16.07 -19.52 25.80
N CYS A 350 17.11 -19.69 24.99
CA CYS A 350 17.41 -18.79 23.89
C CYS A 350 16.24 -18.72 22.89
N LYS A 351 15.66 -19.88 22.51
CA LYS A 351 14.44 -19.92 21.68
C LYS A 351 13.25 -19.26 22.36
N ALA A 352 13.09 -19.41 23.67
CA ALA A 352 11.97 -18.79 24.39
C ALA A 352 12.04 -17.26 24.32
N PHE A 353 13.20 -16.65 24.55
CA PHE A 353 13.40 -15.20 24.38
C PHE A 353 13.21 -14.75 22.93
N LEU A 354 13.73 -15.49 21.95
CA LEU A 354 13.60 -15.11 20.53
C LEU A 354 12.16 -15.21 20.00
N ASN A 355 11.33 -16.06 20.62
CA ASN A 355 9.94 -16.26 20.22
C ASN A 355 8.95 -15.37 20.98
N MET A 356 9.33 -14.83 22.13
CA MET A 356 8.45 -13.99 22.92
C MET A 356 8.40 -12.56 22.36
N PRO A 357 7.22 -11.93 22.30
CA PRO A 357 7.12 -10.50 22.00
C PRO A 357 7.94 -9.67 23.01
N GLY A 358 8.71 -8.70 22.53
CA GLY A 358 9.59 -7.88 23.37
C GLY A 358 10.77 -8.62 24.00
N GLY A 359 11.06 -9.87 23.61
CA GLY A 359 12.16 -10.65 24.20
C GLY A 359 13.55 -10.06 23.99
N MET A 360 13.70 -9.13 23.04
CA MET A 360 14.94 -8.38 22.77
C MET A 360 15.02 -7.05 23.53
N ASP A 361 14.01 -6.66 24.33
CA ASP A 361 14.03 -5.40 25.08
C ASP A 361 14.72 -5.55 26.44
N TYR A 362 14.75 -6.76 27.00
CA TYR A 362 15.23 -7.02 28.36
C TYR A 362 16.72 -6.70 28.59
N SER A 363 17.01 -6.21 29.80
CA SER A 363 18.37 -6.00 30.30
C SER A 363 19.17 -7.31 30.34
N ARG A 364 20.51 -7.20 30.29
CA ARG A 364 21.39 -8.34 30.56
C ARG A 364 21.10 -8.92 31.93
N ALA A 365 20.93 -8.06 32.94
CA ALA A 365 20.67 -8.49 34.32
C ALA A 365 19.47 -9.44 34.41
N ILE A 366 18.30 -9.05 33.88
CA ILE A 366 17.11 -9.89 34.01
C ILE A 366 17.16 -11.15 33.15
N VAL A 367 17.80 -11.10 31.97
CA VAL A 367 18.04 -12.29 31.15
C VAL A 367 18.92 -13.29 31.90
N VAL A 368 20.04 -12.85 32.48
CA VAL A 368 20.95 -13.72 33.23
C VAL A 368 20.27 -14.26 34.49
N ALA A 369 19.64 -13.39 35.30
CA ALA A 369 18.99 -13.78 36.55
C ALA A 369 17.85 -14.78 36.32
N SER A 370 16.98 -14.52 35.34
CA SER A 370 15.86 -15.41 35.05
C SER A 370 16.31 -16.80 34.62
N VAL A 371 17.36 -16.92 33.80
CA VAL A 371 17.92 -18.21 33.38
C VAL A 371 18.64 -18.89 34.55
N LYS A 372 19.38 -18.14 35.37
CA LYS A 372 20.11 -18.65 36.55
C LYS A 372 19.15 -19.28 37.56
N GLU A 373 18.09 -18.57 37.92
CA GLU A 373 17.14 -18.98 38.97
C GLU A 373 16.03 -19.92 38.48
N ALA A 374 16.04 -20.30 37.20
CA ALA A 374 15.00 -21.17 36.69
C ALA A 374 15.10 -22.58 37.32
N PRO A 375 13.96 -23.24 37.62
CA PRO A 375 13.95 -24.58 38.20
C PRO A 375 14.76 -25.58 37.38
N ILE A 376 15.56 -26.41 38.06
CA ILE A 376 16.39 -27.43 37.41
C ILE A 376 15.50 -28.40 36.62
N GLY A 377 15.83 -28.63 35.34
CA GLY A 377 15.09 -29.55 34.47
C GLY A 377 13.84 -28.95 33.83
N ILE A 378 13.54 -27.66 34.03
CA ILE A 378 12.40 -26.99 33.38
C ILE A 378 12.49 -27.01 31.85
N GLU A 379 13.71 -27.01 31.31
CA GLU A 379 14.02 -27.10 29.88
C GLU A 379 13.51 -28.38 29.21
N ALA A 380 13.20 -29.43 29.97
CA ALA A 380 12.61 -30.66 29.44
C ALA A 380 11.24 -30.42 28.79
N ILE A 381 10.52 -29.36 29.19
CA ILE A 381 9.23 -28.97 28.61
C ILE A 381 9.30 -27.48 28.22
N PRO A 382 9.54 -27.15 26.94
CA PRO A 382 9.69 -25.75 26.50
C PRO A 382 8.55 -24.82 26.89
N ALA A 383 7.30 -25.31 26.91
CA ALA A 383 6.15 -24.51 27.33
C ALA A 383 6.26 -24.03 28.79
N ARG A 384 6.85 -24.84 29.69
CA ARG A 384 7.08 -24.44 31.09
C ARG A 384 8.13 -23.37 31.21
N VAL A 385 9.16 -23.39 30.35
CA VAL A 385 10.15 -22.32 30.28
C VAL A 385 9.47 -21.00 29.92
N THR A 386 8.64 -20.98 28.89
CA THR A 386 7.89 -19.79 28.49
C THR A 386 6.95 -19.29 29.59
N GLU A 387 6.20 -20.19 30.26
CA GLU A 387 5.34 -19.84 31.39
C GLU A 387 6.13 -19.21 32.55
N TYR A 388 7.27 -19.81 32.91
CA TYR A 388 8.15 -19.30 33.94
C TYR A 388 8.69 -17.91 33.57
N LEU A 389 9.22 -17.74 32.35
CA LEU A 389 9.74 -16.46 31.89
C LEU A 389 8.67 -15.36 31.92
N ASN A 390 7.45 -15.65 31.46
CA ASN A 390 6.33 -14.69 31.55
C ASN A 390 5.99 -14.25 32.98
N ARG A 391 6.33 -15.07 33.99
CA ARG A 391 6.10 -14.76 35.39
C ARG A 391 7.20 -13.91 36.02
N VAL A 392 8.46 -14.13 35.63
CA VAL A 392 9.63 -13.48 36.26
C VAL A 392 10.16 -12.27 35.49
N LEU A 393 9.90 -12.18 34.18
CA LEU A 393 10.32 -11.06 33.33
C LEU A 393 9.42 -9.84 33.55
N THR A 394 9.58 -9.22 34.72
CA THR A 394 8.76 -8.12 35.23
C THR A 394 9.38 -6.73 35.03
N GLU A 395 10.60 -6.67 34.49
CA GLU A 395 11.35 -5.43 34.27
C GLU A 395 10.63 -4.46 33.34
N THR A 396 10.57 -3.19 33.76
CA THR A 396 10.03 -2.07 33.00
C THR A 396 11.09 -1.04 32.60
N ASP A 397 12.19 -0.94 33.36
CA ASP A 397 13.36 -0.13 33.02
C ASP A 397 14.52 -1.04 32.62
N HIS A 398 14.79 -1.10 31.32
CA HIS A 398 15.81 -1.96 30.76
C HIS A 398 17.21 -1.35 30.83
N ALA A 399 17.31 -0.02 30.97
CA ALA A 399 18.56 0.72 31.03
C ALA A 399 19.15 0.73 32.44
N SER A 400 18.29 0.81 33.46
CA SER A 400 18.64 0.78 34.88
C SER A 400 17.82 -0.30 35.60
N PRO A 401 18.18 -1.59 35.44
CA PRO A 401 17.45 -2.69 36.06
C PRO A 401 17.50 -2.61 37.59
N ASP A 402 16.50 -3.20 38.25
CA ASP A 402 16.42 -3.25 39.71
C ASP A 402 17.72 -3.82 40.31
N PRO A 403 18.37 -3.14 41.28
CA PRO A 403 19.57 -3.63 41.95
C PRO A 403 19.47 -5.06 42.47
N LEU A 404 18.29 -5.49 42.93
CA LEU A 404 18.05 -6.87 43.35
C LEU A 404 18.25 -7.86 42.19
N ILE A 405 17.73 -7.55 41.00
CA ILE A 405 17.90 -8.40 39.81
C ILE A 405 19.38 -8.47 39.41
N VAL A 406 20.09 -7.34 39.50
CA VAL A 406 21.54 -7.28 39.25
C VAL A 406 22.31 -8.16 40.24
N ASP A 407 21.96 -8.09 41.52
CA ASP A 407 22.62 -8.88 42.56
C ASP A 407 22.33 -10.37 42.43
N ILE A 408 21.11 -10.76 42.04
CA ILE A 408 20.76 -12.16 41.73
C ILE A 408 21.61 -12.65 40.55
N ALA A 409 21.60 -11.89 39.45
CA ALA A 409 22.37 -12.21 38.24
C ALA A 409 23.87 -12.38 38.56
N CYS A 410 24.42 -11.49 39.40
CA CYS A 410 25.82 -11.53 39.80
C CYS A 410 26.13 -12.58 40.87
N GLY A 411 25.12 -13.18 41.52
CA GLY A 411 25.32 -14.11 42.63
C GLY A 411 25.71 -13.48 43.96
N ARG A 412 25.45 -12.18 44.12
CA ARG A 412 25.69 -11.46 45.38
C ARG A 412 24.60 -11.72 46.41
N THR A 413 23.47 -12.27 45.97
CA THR A 413 22.33 -12.66 46.81
C THR A 413 21.75 -13.99 46.35
N SER A 414 21.05 -14.67 47.26
CA SER A 414 20.28 -15.90 47.00
C SER A 414 18.77 -15.68 47.10
N GLN A 415 18.33 -14.42 47.06
CA GLN A 415 16.90 -14.11 47.00
C GLN A 415 16.29 -14.62 45.69
N PRO A 416 15.04 -15.12 45.71
CA PRO A 416 14.40 -15.62 44.50
C PRO A 416 14.06 -14.46 43.55
N MET A 417 13.88 -14.80 42.27
CA MET A 417 13.37 -13.84 41.28
C MET A 417 12.02 -13.24 41.71
N PRO A 418 11.86 -11.90 41.63
CA PRO A 418 10.55 -11.26 41.74
C PRO A 418 9.57 -11.86 40.72
N VAL A 419 8.31 -12.03 41.13
CA VAL A 419 7.24 -12.60 40.30
C VAL A 419 6.10 -11.63 40.15
N LYS A 420 5.47 -11.62 38.97
CA LYS A 420 4.29 -10.81 38.69
C LYS A 420 3.17 -11.12 39.69
N GLY A 421 2.79 -10.14 40.53
CA GLY A 421 1.71 -10.28 41.52
C GLY A 421 2.13 -10.70 42.94
N SER A 422 3.43 -10.76 43.28
CA SER A 422 3.84 -10.78 44.69
C SER A 422 3.72 -9.37 45.27
N ALA A 423 2.80 -9.19 46.21
CA ALA A 423 2.51 -7.92 46.89
C ALA A 423 3.78 -7.16 47.30
N ASN A 424 4.04 -6.03 46.62
CA ASN A 424 4.80 -4.86 47.07
C ASN A 424 4.62 -3.65 46.10
N ASP A 425 3.64 -3.66 45.19
CA ASP A 425 3.41 -2.58 44.21
C ASP A 425 2.62 -1.37 44.77
N ASP A 426 2.43 -1.27 46.09
CA ASP A 426 1.67 -0.17 46.72
C ASP A 426 2.52 1.06 47.10
N GLU A 427 3.77 1.17 46.63
CA GLU A 427 4.50 2.45 46.65
C GLU A 427 4.71 2.98 45.23
N GLU A 428 3.61 3.43 44.62
CA GLU A 428 3.64 4.37 43.51
C GLU A 428 4.33 5.67 44.00
N LYS A 429 5.65 5.76 43.80
CA LYS A 429 6.36 7.02 44.00
C LYS A 429 5.78 8.06 43.03
N PRO A 430 5.36 9.24 43.51
CA PRO A 430 4.90 10.30 42.63
C PRO A 430 6.05 10.74 41.73
N GLN A 431 5.84 10.68 40.41
CA GLN A 431 6.80 11.17 39.43
C GLN A 431 6.95 12.71 39.54
N PRO A 432 8.19 13.25 39.45
CA PRO A 432 8.44 14.69 39.37
C PRO A 432 8.06 15.31 38.02
#